data_AF-A0A832U3R2-F1
#
_entry.id   AF-A0A832U3R2-F1
#
_cell.length_a   1.000
_cell.length_b   1.000
_cell.length_c   1.000
_cell.angle_alpha   90.00
_cell.angle_beta   90.00
_cell.angle_gamma   90.00
#
_symmetry.space_group_name_H-M   'P 1'
#
loop_
_entity.id
_entity.type
_entity.pdbx_description
1 polymer ?
#
loop_
_entity_poly.entity_id
_entity_poly.type
_entity_poly.pdbx_seq_one_letter_code
_entity_poly.pdbx_strand_id
1 'polypeptide(L)' 'MTETTTIQITKETRDELKAIGKMGDDYNTVIRKLIHEHNCNKLIEEGDRLIREHRDEFVSIDDL' A
#
# COMPACT_ATOMS: atom_id res chain seq x y z
N MET A 1 -11.38 17.95 -14.98
CA MET A 1 -12.41 17.25 -14.18
C MET A 1 -11.88 15.88 -13.88
N THR A 2 -11.77 15.49 -12.61
CA THR A 2 -11.44 14.09 -12.25
C THR A 2 -12.68 13.25 -12.50
N GLU A 3 -12.61 12.33 -13.46
CA GLU A 3 -13.68 11.35 -13.69
C GLU A 3 -13.80 10.45 -12.46
N THR A 4 -14.97 10.50 -11.81
CA THR A 4 -15.30 9.63 -10.68
C THR A 4 -16.11 8.45 -11.19
N THR A 5 -15.69 7.24 -10.82
CA THR A 5 -16.46 6.01 -11.06
C THR A 5 -17.03 5.48 -9.75
N THR A 6 -18.08 4.65 -9.84
CA THR A 6 -18.73 4.06 -8.68
C THR A 6 -18.22 2.64 -8.47
N ILE A 7 -17.76 2.33 -7.25
CA ILE A 7 -17.38 0.98 -6.84
C ILE A 7 -18.43 0.49 -5.83
N GLN A 8 -19.01 -0.68 -6.08
CA GLN A 8 -19.90 -1.32 -5.12
C GLN A 8 -19.08 -2.05 -4.05
N ILE A 9 -19.35 -1.75 -2.79
CA ILE A 9 -18.71 -2.39 -1.63
C ILE A 9 -19.79 -2.80 -0.63
N THR A 10 -19.48 -3.75 0.25
CA THR A 10 -20.39 -4.12 1.33
C THR A 10 -20.45 -3.00 2.38
N LYS A 11 -21.51 -3.02 3.21
CA LYS A 11 -21.63 -2.07 4.34
C LYS A 11 -20.47 -2.21 5.31
N GLU A 12 -20.03 -3.44 5.56
CA GLU A 12 -18.90 -3.76 6.42
C GLU A 12 -17.60 -3.15 5.90
N THR A 13 -17.26 -3.36 4.62
CA THR A 13 -16.06 -2.77 4.01
C THR A 13 -16.08 -1.24 4.03
N ARG A 14 -17.25 -0.62 3.87
CA ARG A 14 -17.39 0.84 4.01
C ARG A 14 -17.10 1.28 5.45
N ASP A 15 -17.56 0.53 6.44
CA ASP A 15 -17.36 0.87 7.85
C ASP A 15 -15.88 0.65 8.26
N GLU A 16 -15.20 -0.36 7.70
CA GLU A 16 -13.74 -0.52 7.82
C GLU A 16 -12.97 0.66 7.18
N LEU A 17 -13.32 1.06 5.96
CA LEU A 17 -12.71 2.23 5.30
C LEU A 17 -12.91 3.51 6.14
N LYS A 18 -14.05 3.64 6.80
CA LYS A 18 -14.34 4.75 7.71
C LYS A 18 -13.52 4.70 8.99
N ALA A 19 -13.19 3.50 9.49
CA ALA A 19 -12.33 3.31 10.64
C ALA A 19 -10.85 3.62 10.34
N ILE A 20 -10.41 3.34 9.10
CA ILE A 20 -9.05 3.63 8.63
C ILE A 20 -8.88 5.14 8.34
N GLY A 21 -9.93 5.79 7.83
CA GLY A 21 -9.95 7.22 7.58
C GLY A 21 -10.04 8.08 8.86
N LYS A 22 -9.57 9.32 8.80
CA LYS A 22 -9.83 10.32 9.86
C LYS A 22 -11.10 11.11 9.55
N MET A 23 -11.71 11.71 10.58
CA MET A 23 -12.89 12.57 10.42
C MET A 23 -12.60 13.69 9.40
N GLY A 24 -13.26 13.64 8.23
CA GLY A 24 -13.09 14.59 7.14
C GLY A 24 -12.28 14.11 5.93
N ASP A 25 -11.69 12.90 5.96
CA ASP A 25 -11.01 12.33 4.79
C ASP A 25 -12.03 11.82 3.74
N ASP A 26 -11.75 12.10 2.46
CA ASP A 26 -12.48 11.52 1.33
C ASP A 26 -12.13 10.03 1.16
N TYR A 27 -13.11 9.21 0.75
CA TYR A 27 -12.87 7.79 0.50
C TYR A 27 -11.77 7.55 -0.55
N ASN A 28 -11.62 8.41 -1.57
CA ASN A 28 -10.51 8.25 -2.51
C ASN A 28 -9.15 8.46 -1.84
N THR A 29 -9.05 9.34 -0.86
CA THR A 29 -7.80 9.56 -0.11
C THR A 29 -7.43 8.34 0.71
N VAL A 30 -8.41 7.75 1.40
CA VAL A 30 -8.20 6.51 2.18
C VAL A 30 -7.83 5.35 1.24
N ILE A 31 -8.55 5.17 0.14
CA ILE A 31 -8.28 4.13 -0.86
C ILE A 31 -6.88 4.32 -1.47
N ARG A 32 -6.47 5.55 -1.80
CA ARG A 32 -5.12 5.81 -2.32
C ARG A 32 -4.02 5.48 -1.32
N LYS A 33 -4.22 5.78 -0.03
CA LYS A 33 -3.27 5.40 1.03
C LYS A 33 -3.14 3.88 1.10
N LEU A 34 -4.26 3.16 1.09
CA LEU A 34 -4.26 1.69 1.12
C LEU A 34 -3.60 1.07 -0.12
N ILE A 35 -3.85 1.61 -1.31
CA ILE A 35 -3.18 1.17 -2.55
C ILE A 35 -1.68 1.43 -2.46
N HIS A 36 -1.28 2.60 -1.97
CA HIS A 36 0.14 2.94 -1.81
C HIS A 36 0.84 2.01 -0.83
N GLU A 37 0.22 1.77 0.33
CA GLU A 37 0.74 0.88 1.37
C GLU A 37 0.84 -0.58 0.87
N HIS A 38 -0.19 -1.06 0.15
CA HIS A 38 -0.15 -2.39 -0.48
C HIS A 38 0.99 -2.51 -1.50
N ASN A 39 1.19 -1.48 -2.33
CA ASN A 39 2.27 -1.47 -3.32
C ASN A 39 3.64 -1.39 -2.67
N CYS A 40 3.81 -0.59 -1.61
CA CYS A 40 5.04 -0.52 -0.83
C CYS A 40 5.37 -1.86 -0.17
N ASN A 41 4.37 -2.52 0.43
CA ASN A 41 4.57 -3.85 1.03
C ASN A 41 4.98 -4.89 -0.02
N LYS A 42 4.38 -4.87 -1.22
CA LYS A 42 4.83 -5.72 -2.33
C LYS A 42 6.26 -5.41 -2.77
N LEU A 43 6.65 -4.15 -2.78
CA LEU A 43 8.02 -3.72 -3.13
C LEU A 43 9.04 -4.20 -2.10
N ILE A 44 8.67 -4.15 -0.81
CA ILE A 44 9.49 -4.69 0.28
C ILE A 44 9.56 -6.22 0.20
N GLU A 45 8.44 -6.90 -0.03
CA GLU A 45 8.42 -8.37 -0.17
C GLU A 45 9.27 -8.85 -1.36
N GLU A 46 9.17 -8.17 -2.51
CA GLU A 46 9.98 -8.47 -3.69
C GLU A 46 11.45 -8.12 -3.44
N GLY A 47 11.75 -7.02 -2.75
CA GLY A 47 13.10 -6.65 -2.35
C GLY A 47 13.73 -7.67 -1.38
N ASP A 48 12.98 -8.07 -0.36
CA ASP A 48 13.38 -9.12 0.59
C ASP A 48 13.53 -10.48 -0.10
N ARG A 49 12.73 -10.77 -1.13
CA ARG A 49 12.91 -11.99 -1.94
C ARG A 49 14.20 -11.92 -2.74
N LEU A 50 14.46 -10.80 -3.41
CA LEU A 50 15.63 -10.60 -4.25
C LEU A 50 16.95 -10.60 -3.45
N ILE A 51 16.96 -9.96 -2.26
CA ILE A 51 18.11 -9.98 -1.33
C ILE A 51 18.35 -11.39 -0.78
N ARG A 52 17.29 -12.17 -0.54
CA ARG A 52 17.42 -13.58 -0.10
C ARG A 52 17.92 -14.49 -1.22
N GLU A 53 17.47 -14.28 -2.45
CA GLU A 53 17.81 -15.12 -3.61
C GLU A 53 19.21 -14.80 -4.18
N HIS A 54 19.65 -13.54 -4.11
CA HIS A 54 20.94 -13.06 -4.65
C HIS A 54 21.88 -12.55 -3.55
N ARG A 55 21.86 -13.19 -2.39
CA ARG A 55 22.59 -12.75 -1.18
C ARG A 55 24.11 -12.60 -1.37
N ASP A 56 24.69 -13.31 -2.33
CA ASP A 56 26.12 -13.27 -2.66
C ASP A 56 26.52 -12.08 -3.57
N GLU A 57 25.56 -11.35 -4.16
CA GLU A 57 25.81 -10.19 -5.04
C GLU A 57 25.62 -8.83 -4.34
N PHE A 58 25.03 -8.81 -3.15
CA PHE A 58 24.75 -7.57 -2.42
C PHE A 58 25.73 -7.38 -1.25
N VAL A 59 26.49 -6.27 -1.28
CA VAL A 59 27.34 -5.83 -0.17
C VAL A 59 26.54 -4.85 0.69
N SER A 60 26.59 -5.01 2.02
CA SER A 60 25.93 -4.11 2.96
C SER A 60 26.53 -2.70 2.85
N ILE A 61 25.68 -1.68 2.79
CA ILE A 61 26.14 -0.27 2.75
C ILE A 61 26.84 0.11 4.06
N ASP A 62 26.56 -0.59 5.16
CA ASP A 62 27.23 -0.39 6.45
C ASP A 62 28.70 -0.86 6.48
N ASP A 63 29.14 -1.64 5.48
CA ASP A 63 30.54 -2.08 5.34
C ASP A 63 31.39 -1.14 4.45
N LEU A 64 30.86 0.04 4.06
CA LEU A 64 31.56 1.03 3.21
C LEU A 64 32.19 2.19 4.01
#